data_AF-A0A0B7D1R7-F1
#
_entry.id   AF-A0A0B7D1R7-F1
#
_cell.length_a   1.000
_cell.length_b   1.000
_cell.length_c   1.000
_cell.angle_alpha   90.00
_cell.angle_beta   90.00
_cell.angle_gamma   90.00
#
_symmetry.space_group_name_H-M   'P 1'
#
loop_
_entity.id
_entity.type
_entity.pdbx_description
1 polymer ?
#
loop_
_entity_poly.entity_id
_entity_poly.type
_entity_poly.pdbx_seq_one_letter_code
_entity_poly.pdbx_strand_id
1 'polypeptide(L)'
;MSIDLDNFAGLSSALTGIPLTFIAPSVDPIDLPTQFLTFIGPRITPAVMQALLKQYATLLADKVPPDQIAQAVLMNGTQPATTQTAQAARSIMKLWLLGVWYQPYTVGSNKAGDQMVVSDQAYTQSWAWRIAQAHPMGYSESFFGYWNEVPPSLEDFTGVPASGQQGASS
;
A
#
# COMPACT_ATOMS: atom_id res chain seq x y z
N MET A 1 -2.87 -17.04 8.15
CA MET A 1 -2.54 -15.61 8.34
C MET A 1 -2.92 -15.23 9.78
N SER A 2 -2.18 -14.36 10.46
CA SER A 2 -2.58 -13.87 11.79
C SER A 2 -3.64 -12.78 11.64
N ILE A 3 -4.46 -12.56 12.68
CA ILE A 3 -5.49 -11.50 12.66
C ILE A 3 -4.91 -10.11 12.39
N ASP A 4 -3.71 -9.82 12.91
CA ASP A 4 -3.04 -8.54 12.68
C ASP A 4 -2.60 -8.39 11.22
N LEU A 5 -2.16 -9.49 10.61
CA LEU A 5 -1.74 -9.52 9.22
C LEU A 5 -2.93 -9.40 8.27
N ASP A 6 -4.07 -10.04 8.58
CA ASP A 6 -5.33 -9.88 7.84
C ASP A 6 -5.83 -8.42 7.90
N ASN A 7 -5.82 -7.83 9.11
CA ASN A 7 -6.21 -6.43 9.31
C ASN A 7 -5.25 -5.47 8.61
N PHE A 8 -3.95 -5.77 8.59
CA PHE A 8 -2.96 -4.95 7.90
C PHE A 8 -3.16 -4.99 6.38
N ALA A 9 -3.37 -6.16 5.79
CA ALA A 9 -3.64 -6.31 4.36
C ALA A 9 -4.96 -5.62 3.97
N GLY A 10 -6.01 -5.80 4.78
CA GLY A 10 -7.30 -5.13 4.58
C GLY A 10 -7.23 -3.60 4.68
N LEU A 11 -6.54 -3.08 5.69
CA LEU A 11 -6.26 -1.65 5.82
C LEU A 11 -5.47 -1.13 4.62
N SER A 12 -4.45 -1.86 4.18
CA SER A 12 -3.62 -1.49 3.03
C SER A 12 -4.43 -1.40 1.74
N SER A 13 -5.35 -2.35 1.52
CA SER A 13 -6.32 -2.32 0.43
C SER A 13 -7.21 -1.07 0.50
N ALA A 14 -7.82 -0.79 1.65
CA ALA A 14 -8.65 0.40 1.84
C ALA A 14 -7.87 1.71 1.58
N LEU A 15 -6.65 1.83 2.11
CA LEU A 15 -5.83 3.03 1.98
C LEU A 15 -5.35 3.29 0.55
N THR A 16 -5.10 2.25 -0.23
CA THR A 16 -4.56 2.37 -1.58
C THR A 16 -5.64 2.30 -2.67
N GLY A 17 -6.81 1.77 -2.36
CA GLY A 17 -7.85 1.43 -3.33
C GLY A 17 -7.54 0.18 -4.16
N ILE A 18 -6.42 -0.51 -3.90
CA ILE A 18 -6.04 -1.73 -4.61
C ILE A 18 -6.77 -2.92 -3.98
N PRO A 19 -7.40 -3.81 -4.77
CA PRO A 19 -8.15 -4.93 -4.21
C PRO A 19 -7.31 -5.83 -3.31
N LEU A 20 -7.92 -6.38 -2.26
CA LEU A 20 -7.24 -7.27 -1.31
C LEU A 20 -6.62 -8.49 -1.99
N THR A 21 -7.27 -9.03 -3.03
CA THR A 21 -6.75 -10.16 -3.81
C THR A 21 -5.45 -9.86 -4.55
N PHE A 22 -5.11 -8.59 -4.72
CA PHE A 22 -3.86 -8.14 -5.31
C PHE A 22 -2.83 -7.73 -4.24
N ILE A 23 -3.27 -7.20 -3.11
CA ILE A 23 -2.41 -6.85 -1.96
C ILE A 23 -1.92 -8.10 -1.22
N ALA A 24 -2.79 -9.10 -1.06
CA ALA A 24 -2.54 -10.35 -0.35
C ALA A 24 -3.27 -11.51 -1.07
N PRO A 25 -2.72 -11.99 -2.21
CA PRO A 25 -3.31 -13.12 -2.94
C PRO A 25 -3.28 -14.41 -2.10
N SER A 26 -4.18 -15.35 -2.40
CA SER A 26 -4.27 -16.63 -1.66
C SER A 26 -3.03 -17.51 -1.82
N VAL A 27 -2.33 -17.36 -2.94
CA VAL A 27 -1.02 -17.96 -3.20
C VAL A 27 -0.04 -16.81 -3.40
N ASP A 28 0.66 -16.44 -2.33
CA ASP A 28 1.59 -15.32 -2.30
C ASP A 28 3.01 -15.81 -1.98
N PRO A 29 3.84 -16.15 -2.99
CA PRO A 29 5.23 -16.53 -2.77
C PRO A 29 6.13 -15.34 -2.41
N ILE A 30 5.65 -14.10 -2.60
CA ILE A 30 6.39 -12.86 -2.37
C ILE A 30 6.17 -12.40 -0.92
N ASP A 31 4.95 -12.48 -0.43
CA ASP A 31 4.54 -12.20 0.96
C ASP A 31 4.97 -10.81 1.48
N LEU A 32 4.76 -9.79 0.63
CA LEU A 32 4.96 -8.39 1.02
C LEU A 32 4.15 -7.97 2.24
N PRO A 33 2.88 -8.40 2.44
CA PRO A 33 2.12 -8.04 3.64
C PRO A 33 2.87 -8.38 4.93
N THR A 34 3.43 -9.58 5.02
CA THR A 34 4.20 -9.99 6.20
C THR A 34 5.49 -9.19 6.32
N GLN A 35 6.25 -9.04 5.22
CA GLN A 35 7.49 -8.26 5.21
C GLN A 35 7.26 -6.82 5.67
N PHE A 36 6.22 -6.17 5.16
CA PHE A 36 5.88 -4.79 5.50
C PHE A 36 5.43 -4.67 6.95
N LEU A 37 4.53 -5.54 7.42
CA LEU A 37 4.08 -5.51 8.81
C LEU A 37 5.24 -5.68 9.79
N THR A 38 6.13 -6.64 9.53
CA THR A 38 7.34 -6.85 10.33
C THR A 38 8.29 -5.65 10.26
N PHE A 39 8.48 -5.07 9.08
CA PHE A 39 9.38 -3.93 8.89
C PHE A 39 8.89 -2.68 9.64
N ILE A 40 7.59 -2.38 9.60
CA ILE A 40 7.05 -1.15 10.21
C ILE A 40 6.83 -1.30 11.72
N GLY A 41 6.66 -2.51 12.26
CA GLY A 41 6.43 -2.77 13.68
C GLY A 41 7.40 -2.05 14.66
N PRO A 42 8.73 -2.07 14.46
CA PRO A 42 9.66 -1.30 15.29
C PRO A 42 9.73 0.20 14.94
N ARG A 43 9.10 0.61 13.83
CA ARG A 43 9.15 1.98 13.27
C ARG A 43 7.91 2.80 13.59
N ILE A 44 6.78 2.16 13.86
CA ILE A 44 5.59 2.76 14.45
C ILE A 44 5.32 2.04 15.78
N THR A 45 5.28 2.77 16.90
CA THR A 45 5.20 2.15 18.24
C THR A 45 4.07 1.10 18.31
N PRO A 46 4.19 0.05 19.15
CA PRO A 46 3.16 -1.00 19.24
C PRO A 46 1.75 -0.44 19.51
N ALA A 47 1.65 0.65 20.29
CA ALA A 47 0.39 1.34 20.55
C ALA A 47 -0.23 1.95 19.29
N VAL A 48 0.56 2.56 18.41
CA VAL A 48 0.04 3.12 17.14
C VAL A 48 -0.36 2.01 16.19
N MET A 49 0.44 0.94 16.09
CA MET A 49 0.09 -0.23 15.28
C MET A 49 -1.25 -0.82 15.72
N GLN A 50 -1.40 -1.14 17.01
CA GLN A 50 -2.62 -1.71 17.56
C GLN A 50 -3.81 -0.78 17.40
N ALA A 51 -3.65 0.53 17.62
CA ALA A 51 -4.72 1.50 17.43
C ALA A 51 -5.20 1.53 15.97
N LEU A 52 -4.28 1.47 15.01
CA LEU A 52 -4.59 1.50 13.59
C LEU A 52 -5.30 0.22 13.13
N LEU A 53 -4.77 -0.96 13.49
CA LEU A 53 -5.39 -2.25 13.15
C LEU A 53 -6.75 -2.44 13.83
N LYS A 54 -6.88 -2.00 15.09
CA LYS A 54 -8.16 -2.02 15.80
C LYS A 54 -9.19 -1.10 15.16
N GLN A 55 -8.80 0.12 14.77
CA GLN A 55 -9.69 1.05 14.08
C GLN A 55 -10.22 0.44 12.77
N TYR A 56 -9.34 -0.17 11.97
CA TYR A 56 -9.74 -0.91 10.77
C TYR A 56 -10.72 -2.04 11.10
N ALA A 57 -10.38 -2.91 12.06
CA ALA A 57 -11.19 -4.07 12.43
C ALA A 57 -12.59 -3.67 12.91
N THR A 58 -12.71 -2.59 13.69
CA THR A 58 -14.01 -2.05 14.13
C THR A 58 -14.83 -1.57 12.94
N LEU A 59 -14.25 -0.73 12.06
CA LEU A 59 -14.98 -0.20 10.92
C LEU A 59 -15.40 -1.31 9.93
N LEU A 60 -14.54 -2.33 9.75
CA LEU A 60 -14.86 -3.50 8.95
C LEU A 60 -16.03 -4.31 9.55
N ALA A 61 -16.02 -4.53 10.87
CA ALA A 61 -17.12 -5.21 11.57
C ALA A 61 -18.44 -4.45 11.44
N ASP A 62 -18.37 -3.12 11.44
CA ASP A 62 -19.51 -2.22 11.22
C ASP A 62 -19.92 -2.13 9.73
N LYS A 63 -19.27 -2.88 8.85
CA LYS A 63 -19.52 -2.94 7.40
C LYS A 63 -19.36 -1.58 6.69
N VAL A 64 -18.47 -0.75 7.20
CA VAL A 64 -18.14 0.53 6.57
C VAL A 64 -17.45 0.26 5.22
N PRO A 65 -17.85 0.94 4.13
CA PRO A 65 -17.21 0.81 2.83
C PRO A 65 -15.70 1.17 2.86
N PRO A 66 -14.83 0.50 2.07
CA PRO A 66 -13.37 0.70 2.15
C PRO A 66 -12.90 2.15 1.98
N ASP A 67 -13.53 2.92 1.09
CA ASP A 67 -13.25 4.34 0.86
C ASP A 67 -13.55 5.19 2.11
N GLN A 68 -14.65 4.88 2.81
CA GLN A 68 -15.02 5.52 4.06
C GLN A 68 -14.11 5.08 5.22
N ILE A 69 -13.62 3.84 5.22
CA ILE A 69 -12.59 3.40 6.17
C ILE A 69 -11.31 4.22 5.99
N ALA A 70 -10.83 4.35 4.76
CA ALA A 70 -9.64 5.16 4.46
C ALA A 70 -9.84 6.61 4.87
N GLN A 71 -11.01 7.19 4.57
CA GLN A 71 -11.36 8.55 5.00
C GLN A 71 -11.34 8.69 6.53
N ALA A 72 -11.94 7.76 7.27
CA ALA A 72 -11.96 7.78 8.73
C ALA A 72 -10.57 7.64 9.38
N VAL A 73 -9.64 6.97 8.71
CA VAL A 73 -8.23 6.84 9.15
C VAL A 73 -7.41 8.08 8.80
N LEU A 74 -7.62 8.66 7.61
CA LEU A 74 -6.75 9.70 7.05
C LEU A 74 -7.19 11.13 7.37
N MET A 75 -8.48 11.36 7.64
CA MET A 75 -9.09 12.68 7.68
C MET A 75 -9.68 13.03 9.05
N ASN A 76 -9.67 14.32 9.38
CA ASN A 76 -10.43 14.94 10.45
C ASN A 76 -11.36 16.00 9.81
N GLY A 77 -12.60 15.60 9.54
CA GLY A 77 -13.51 16.38 8.70
C GLY A 77 -12.96 16.51 7.28
N THR A 78 -12.73 17.75 6.83
CA THR A 78 -12.18 18.04 5.50
C THR A 78 -10.66 18.20 5.48
N GLN A 79 -9.99 18.10 6.64
CA GLN A 79 -8.55 18.29 6.76
C GLN A 79 -7.85 16.95 6.99
N PRO A 80 -6.60 16.76 6.51
CA PRO A 80 -5.82 15.59 6.87
C PRO A 80 -5.64 15.49 8.39
N ALA A 81 -5.93 14.32 8.96
CA ALA A 81 -5.71 14.08 10.38
C ALA A 81 -4.20 14.13 10.72
N THR A 82 -3.88 14.76 11.84
CA THR A 82 -2.50 14.95 12.33
C THR A 82 -2.09 13.90 13.37
N THR A 83 -2.96 12.92 13.65
CA THR A 83 -2.67 11.83 14.58
C THR A 83 -1.52 10.95 14.07
N GLN A 84 -0.81 10.28 14.98
CA GLN A 84 0.23 9.32 14.61
C GLN A 84 -0.32 8.16 13.76
N THR A 85 -1.56 7.72 14.01
CA THR A 85 -2.23 6.69 13.19
C THR A 85 -2.41 7.18 11.75
N ALA A 86 -2.87 8.41 11.53
CA ALA A 86 -3.03 8.98 10.20
C ALA A 86 -1.67 9.19 9.48
N GLN A 87 -0.64 9.61 10.22
CA GLN A 87 0.73 9.75 9.69
C GLN A 87 1.32 8.39 9.31
N ALA A 88 1.12 7.35 10.13
CA ALA A 88 1.53 5.99 9.84
C ALA A 88 0.78 5.43 8.62
N ALA A 89 -0.54 5.64 8.52
CA ALA A 89 -1.35 5.23 7.38
C ALA A 89 -0.85 5.83 6.06
N ARG A 90 -0.54 7.14 6.04
CA ARG A 90 0.08 7.79 4.86
C ARG A 90 1.44 7.20 4.50
N SER A 91 2.21 6.74 5.48
CA SER A 91 3.51 6.10 5.26
C SER A 91 3.36 4.66 4.76
N ILE A 92 2.33 3.94 5.19
CA ILE A 92 1.93 2.63 4.65
C ILE A 92 1.50 2.77 3.18
N MET A 93 0.76 3.82 2.82
CA MET A 93 0.43 4.10 1.41
C MET A 93 1.70 4.26 0.57
N LYS A 94 2.65 5.09 1.02
CA LYS A 94 3.94 5.28 0.33
C LYS A 94 4.74 3.98 0.26
N LEU A 95 4.69 3.17 1.31
CA LEU A 95 5.37 1.88 1.36
C LEU A 95 4.88 0.95 0.25
N TRP A 96 3.57 0.82 0.09
CA TRP A 96 2.98 0.02 -1.00
C TRP A 96 3.25 0.62 -2.38
N LEU A 97 3.09 1.94 -2.51
CA LEU A 97 3.25 2.62 -3.79
C LEU A 97 4.71 2.62 -4.27
N LEU A 98 5.68 2.75 -3.37
CA LEU A 98 7.07 3.03 -3.74
C LEU A 98 8.07 1.95 -3.31
N GLY A 99 7.67 0.99 -2.48
CA GLY A 99 8.62 0.07 -1.82
C GLY A 99 9.54 0.75 -0.80
N VAL A 100 9.26 2.02 -0.49
CA VAL A 100 10.08 2.88 0.38
C VAL A 100 9.27 3.27 1.61
N TRP A 101 9.85 3.03 2.77
CA TRP A 101 9.31 3.54 4.03
C TRP A 101 9.76 4.98 4.25
N TYR A 102 8.79 5.86 4.49
CA TYR A 102 9.02 7.24 4.92
C TYR A 102 8.66 7.33 6.39
N GLN A 103 9.64 7.55 7.26
CA GLN A 103 9.41 7.57 8.70
C GLN A 103 8.48 8.73 9.10
N PRO A 104 7.26 8.46 9.60
CA PRO A 104 6.25 9.50 9.81
C PRO A 104 6.55 10.43 10.99
N TYR A 105 7.21 9.90 12.02
CA TYR A 105 7.57 10.60 13.26
C TYR A 105 8.71 9.86 13.95
N THR A 106 9.41 10.50 14.88
CA THR A 106 10.58 9.91 15.55
C THR A 106 10.19 8.77 16.49
N VAL A 107 10.82 7.59 16.33
CA VAL A 107 10.69 6.43 17.22
C VAL A 107 12.08 5.82 17.45
N GLY A 108 12.63 6.00 18.64
CA GLY A 108 13.98 5.55 18.97
C GLY A 108 15.05 6.17 18.06
N SER A 109 15.79 5.32 17.35
CA SER A 109 16.80 5.73 16.37
C SER A 109 16.21 6.21 15.04
N ASN A 110 14.99 5.79 14.68
CA ASN A 110 14.33 6.21 13.44
C ASN A 110 13.82 7.64 13.58
N LYS A 111 14.34 8.58 12.79
CA LYS A 111 13.98 10.00 12.84
C LYS A 111 12.90 10.31 11.83
N ALA A 112 12.01 11.24 12.20
CA ALA A 112 11.00 11.75 11.28
C ALA A 112 11.67 12.24 9.98
N GLY A 113 11.18 11.79 8.83
CA GLY A 113 11.74 12.12 7.52
C GLY A 113 12.81 11.16 6.99
N ASP A 114 13.28 10.21 7.81
CA ASP A 114 14.15 9.12 7.33
C ASP A 114 13.45 8.33 6.23
N GLN A 115 14.21 7.89 5.22
CA GLN A 115 13.71 7.12 4.09
C GLN A 115 14.54 5.87 3.91
N MET A 116 13.87 4.74 3.66
CA MET A 116 14.54 3.46 3.47
C MET A 116 13.77 2.60 2.47
N VAL A 117 14.46 2.11 1.44
CA VAL A 117 13.96 1.01 0.60
C VAL A 117 13.87 -0.23 1.48
N VAL A 118 12.70 -0.87 1.56
CA VAL A 118 12.48 -1.98 2.50
C VAL A 118 13.27 -3.22 2.11
N SER A 119 13.25 -3.54 0.82
CA SER A 119 13.96 -4.67 0.22
C SER A 119 14.03 -4.46 -1.30
N ASP A 120 14.89 -5.22 -1.97
CA ASP A 120 14.87 -5.36 -3.43
C ASP A 120 13.48 -5.80 -3.93
N GLN A 121 12.87 -6.76 -3.25
CA GLN A 121 11.54 -7.26 -3.57
C GLN A 121 10.46 -6.18 -3.44
N ALA A 122 10.50 -5.38 -2.38
CA ALA A 122 9.58 -4.26 -2.19
C ALA A 122 9.73 -3.20 -3.29
N TYR A 123 10.96 -2.94 -3.74
CA TYR A 123 11.22 -2.05 -4.86
C TYR A 123 10.68 -2.60 -6.18
N THR A 124 10.97 -3.86 -6.50
CA THR A 124 10.56 -4.46 -7.78
C THR A 124 9.06 -4.66 -7.87
N GLN A 125 8.40 -4.94 -6.75
CA GLN A 125 6.97 -5.23 -6.65
C GLN A 125 6.14 -4.00 -6.24
N SER A 126 6.75 -2.80 -6.19
CA SER A 126 6.04 -1.58 -5.80
C SER A 126 4.90 -1.24 -6.77
N TRP A 127 3.81 -0.70 -6.23
CA TRP A 127 2.62 -0.43 -7.03
C TRP A 127 2.77 0.70 -8.03
N ALA A 128 3.72 1.62 -7.83
CA ALA A 128 4.00 2.69 -8.79
C ALA A 128 4.38 2.13 -10.17
N TRP A 129 5.12 1.02 -10.24
CA TRP A 129 5.45 0.38 -11.53
C TRP A 129 4.20 -0.12 -12.24
N ARG A 130 3.33 -0.84 -11.51
CA ARG A 130 2.09 -1.40 -12.04
C ARG A 130 1.13 -0.30 -12.49
N ILE A 131 0.98 0.75 -11.69
CA ILE A 131 0.12 1.91 -12.00
C ILE A 131 0.65 2.67 -13.21
N ALA A 132 1.97 2.82 -13.34
CA ALA A 132 2.60 3.47 -14.49
C ALA A 132 2.65 2.58 -15.75
N GLN A 133 2.22 1.31 -15.65
CA GLN A 133 2.38 0.29 -16.70
C GLN A 133 3.85 0.17 -17.16
N ALA A 134 4.76 0.21 -16.18
CA ALA A 134 6.20 0.17 -16.37
C ALA A 134 6.83 -0.96 -15.54
N HIS A 135 8.13 -1.19 -15.75
CA HIS A 135 8.92 -2.09 -14.90
C HIS A 135 9.95 -1.29 -14.10
N PRO A 136 10.39 -1.80 -12.93
CA PRO A 136 11.52 -1.23 -12.19
C PRO A 136 12.78 -1.12 -13.04
N MET A 137 13.57 -0.07 -12.85
CA MET A 137 14.89 -0.02 -13.47
C MET A 137 15.76 -1.15 -12.91
N GLY A 138 16.45 -1.88 -13.79
CA GLY A 138 17.31 -3.01 -13.43
C GLY A 138 16.59 -4.35 -13.27
N TYR A 139 15.26 -4.41 -13.45
CA TYR A 139 14.49 -5.65 -13.40
C TYR A 139 13.27 -5.57 -14.34
N SER A 140 13.05 -6.59 -15.16
CA SER A 140 11.84 -6.70 -15.98
C SER A 140 11.42 -8.15 -16.09
N GLU A 141 10.14 -8.42 -15.85
CA GLU A 141 9.52 -9.72 -16.10
C GLU A 141 9.02 -9.83 -17.55
N SER A 142 9.09 -8.74 -18.32
CA SER A 142 8.68 -8.69 -19.72
C SER A 142 9.81 -9.16 -20.66
N PHE A 143 9.42 -9.75 -21.79
CA PHE A 143 10.37 -10.18 -22.82
C PHE A 143 10.98 -8.99 -23.56
N PHE A 144 12.19 -9.15 -24.11
CA PHE A 144 12.81 -8.12 -24.94
C PHE A 144 11.92 -7.77 -26.15
N GLY A 145 11.63 -6.48 -26.36
CA GLY A 145 10.78 -6.01 -27.45
C GLY A 145 9.31 -5.80 -27.08
N TYR A 146 8.88 -6.07 -25.84
CA TYR A 146 7.50 -5.90 -25.40
C TYR A 146 6.95 -4.47 -25.62
N TRP A 147 7.82 -3.46 -25.64
CA TRP A 147 7.49 -2.06 -25.89
C TRP A 147 6.97 -1.78 -27.31
N ASN A 148 7.07 -2.76 -28.22
CA ASN A 148 6.55 -2.65 -29.58
C ASN A 148 5.14 -3.25 -29.74
N GLU A 149 4.58 -3.82 -28.67
CA GLU A 149 3.22 -4.39 -28.65
C GLU A 149 2.23 -3.42 -27.98
N VAL A 150 0.93 -3.63 -28.24
CA VAL A 150 -0.12 -2.91 -27.50
C VAL A 150 -0.03 -3.30 -26.02
N PRO A 151 0.12 -2.33 -25.08
CA PRO A 151 0.25 -2.66 -23.67
C PRO A 151 -1.04 -3.27 -23.12
N PRO A 152 -0.97 -4.16 -22.12
CA PRO A 152 -2.14 -4.59 -21.35
C PRO A 152 -2.89 -3.40 -20.76
N SER A 153 -4.17 -3.58 -20.43
CA SER A 153 -4.94 -2.49 -19.84
C SER A 153 -4.46 -2.18 -18.42
N LEU A 154 -4.71 -0.96 -17.94
CA LEU A 154 -4.39 -0.60 -16.54
C LEU A 154 -5.09 -1.50 -15.53
N GLU A 155 -6.29 -1.98 -15.86
CA GLU A 155 -7.04 -2.93 -15.04
C GLU A 155 -6.31 -4.28 -14.94
N ASP A 156 -5.67 -4.75 -16.01
CA ASP A 156 -4.85 -5.98 -15.97
C ASP A 156 -3.67 -5.84 -14.99
N PHE A 157 -3.10 -4.64 -14.86
CA PHE A 157 -1.99 -4.38 -13.94
C PHE A 157 -2.45 -4.18 -12.49
N THR A 158 -3.60 -3.54 -12.27
CA THR A 158 -4.01 -3.02 -10.96
C THR A 158 -5.20 -3.73 -10.33
N GLY A 159 -5.99 -4.46 -11.12
CA GLY A 159 -7.29 -5.00 -10.70
C GLY A 159 -8.35 -3.92 -10.43
N VAL A 160 -8.04 -2.65 -10.69
CA VAL A 160 -8.96 -1.53 -10.52
C VAL A 160 -9.63 -1.25 -11.86
N PRO A 161 -10.97 -1.29 -11.94
CA PRO A 161 -11.68 -1.03 -13.18
C PRO A 161 -11.35 0.35 -13.74
N ALA A 162 -11.06 0.41 -15.04
CA ALA A 162 -10.94 1.70 -15.71
C ALA A 162 -12.30 2.41 -15.68
N SER A 163 -12.37 3.61 -15.10
CA SER A 163 -13.51 4.49 -15.36
C SER A 163 -13.54 4.74 -16.87
N GLY A 164 -14.67 4.47 -17.54
CA GLY A 164 -14.83 4.40 -19.01
C GLY A 164 -14.49 5.63 -19.85
N GLN A 165 -13.63 6.54 -19.38
CA GLN A 165 -12.93 7.49 -20.23
C GLN A 165 -11.63 6.86 -20.73
N GLN A 166 -11.64 6.46 -22.00
CA GLN A 166 -10.44 6.18 -22.77
C GLN A 166 -9.43 7.30 -22.54
N GLY A 167 -8.26 6.94 -22.00
CA GLY A 167 -7.11 7.84 -21.97
C GLY A 167 -6.82 8.32 -23.39
N ALA A 168 -6.58 9.62 -23.52
CA ALA A 168 -6.26 10.26 -24.79
C ALA A 168 -5.10 9.52 -25.46
N SER A 169 -5.39 8.87 -26.59
CA SER A 169 -4.38 8.56 -27.59
C SER A 169 -3.73 9.89 -28.00
N SER A 170 -2.43 10.00 -27.75
CA SER A 170 -1.58 11.00 -28.40
C SER A 170 -1.25 10.54 -29.82
#